data_AF-A0A0K8Q6A9-F1
#
_entry.id   AF-A0A0K8Q6A9-F1
#
_cell.length_a   1.000
_cell.length_b   1.000
_cell.length_c   1.000
_cell.angle_alpha   90.00
_cell.angle_beta   90.00
_cell.angle_gamma   90.00
#
_symmetry.space_group_name_H-M   'P 1'
#
loop_
_entity.id
_entity.type
_entity.pdbx_description
1 polymer ?
#
loop_
_entity_poly.entity_id
_entity_poly.type
_entity_poly.pdbx_seq_one_letter_code
_entity_poly.pdbx_strand_id
1 'polypeptide(L)'
;MAKVCGDLVVGAPATFAERAYGLPGLKKNYNCVPKKLEPFSDGGGPITVKALLSDQVQVADIYTTTPAIADNDLVVLDDPKNNFIAQQVLPLYNKAKMSDKAKEALNSVSKTLTTEDLINLNRAVSGNQKQNPKDAAAAC
;
A
#
# COMPACT_ATOMS: atom_id res chain seq x y z
N MET A 1 1.83 -8.89 17.20
CA MET A 1 1.91 -7.41 17.33
C MET A 1 1.53 -6.89 18.72
N ALA A 2 0.32 -7.16 19.24
CA ALA A 2 -0.16 -6.55 20.50
C ALA A 2 0.77 -6.71 21.72
N LYS A 3 1.47 -7.84 21.86
CA LYS A 3 2.38 -8.10 22.98
C LYS A 3 3.63 -7.22 23.03
N VAL A 4 4.07 -6.68 21.89
CA VAL A 4 5.31 -5.86 21.78
C VAL A 4 5.01 -4.44 21.29
N CYS A 5 3.73 -4.10 21.08
CA CYS A 5 3.34 -2.87 20.41
C CYS A 5 3.91 -1.61 21.08
N GLY A 6 3.95 -1.58 22.42
CA GLY A 6 4.47 -0.44 23.18
C GLY A 6 5.96 -0.13 22.97
N ASP A 7 6.72 -1.06 22.38
CA ASP A 7 8.15 -0.88 22.08
C ASP A 7 8.39 -0.40 20.63
N LEU A 8 7.38 -0.52 19.76
CA LEU A 8 7.51 -0.27 18.33
C LEU A 8 7.39 1.22 18.00
N VAL A 9 8.28 1.69 17.12
CA VAL A 9 8.09 2.95 16.40
C VAL A 9 7.43 2.65 15.05
N VAL A 10 6.36 3.39 14.73
CA VAL A 10 5.62 3.26 13.46
C VAL A 10 6.04 4.38 12.51
N GLY A 11 6.52 4.04 11.31
CA GLY A 11 6.75 4.97 10.21
C GLY A 11 5.50 5.11 9.35
N ALA A 12 4.85 6.26 9.34
CA ALA A 12 3.64 6.49 8.53
C ALA A 12 3.43 7.98 8.26
N PRO A 13 2.49 8.39 7.39
CA PRO A 13 2.14 9.80 7.23
C PRO A 13 1.69 10.44 8.55
N ALA A 14 1.95 11.74 8.75
CA ALA A 14 1.53 12.45 9.96
C ALA A 14 0.02 12.31 10.25
N THR A 15 -0.79 12.24 9.19
CA THR A 15 -2.25 12.01 9.27
C THR A 15 -2.63 10.68 9.93
N PHE A 16 -1.71 9.70 10.00
CA PHE A 16 -1.92 8.43 10.70
C PHE A 16 -2.19 8.61 12.21
N ALA A 17 -1.78 9.74 12.79
CA ALA A 17 -2.09 10.06 14.18
C ALA A 17 -3.60 10.19 14.45
N GLU A 18 -4.36 10.65 13.44
CA GLU A 18 -5.75 11.06 13.60
C GLU A 18 -6.74 10.21 12.79
N ARG A 19 -6.26 9.57 11.70
CA ARG A 19 -7.12 8.73 10.85
C ARG A 19 -7.78 7.62 11.66
N ALA A 20 -9.03 7.31 11.36
CA ALA A 20 -9.79 6.28 12.08
C ALA A 20 -9.12 4.90 12.05
N TYR A 21 -8.40 4.57 10.97
CA TYR A 21 -7.60 3.34 10.85
C TYR A 21 -6.16 3.49 11.39
N GLY A 22 -5.73 4.70 11.73
CA GLY A 22 -4.40 5.01 12.25
C GLY A 22 -4.24 4.64 13.72
N LEU A 23 -3.58 5.48 14.52
CA LEU A 23 -3.40 5.23 15.96
C LEU A 23 -4.73 4.98 16.72
N PRO A 24 -5.84 5.71 16.46
CA PRO A 24 -7.13 5.42 17.09
C PRO A 24 -7.65 4.02 16.77
N GLY A 25 -7.50 3.58 15.51
CA GLY A 25 -7.93 2.27 15.03
C GLY A 25 -7.10 1.14 15.64
N LEU A 26 -5.78 1.29 15.65
CA LEU A 26 -4.88 0.32 16.29
C LEU A 26 -5.18 0.15 17.79
N LYS A 27 -5.44 1.26 18.50
CA LYS A 27 -5.84 1.20 19.90
C LYS A 27 -7.18 0.49 20.08
N LYS A 28 -8.20 0.87 19.31
CA LYS A 28 -9.56 0.33 19.43
C LYS A 28 -9.63 -1.15 19.06
N ASN A 29 -9.03 -1.53 17.93
CA ASN A 29 -9.20 -2.85 17.34
C ASN A 29 -8.14 -3.82 17.86
N TYR A 30 -6.91 -3.38 18.07
CA TYR A 30 -5.77 -4.26 18.42
C TYR A 30 -5.24 -4.08 19.83
N ASN A 31 -5.81 -3.15 20.62
CA ASN A 31 -5.25 -2.73 21.91
C ASN A 31 -3.75 -2.39 21.81
N CYS A 32 -3.36 -1.77 20.69
CA CYS A 32 -1.99 -1.49 20.32
C CYS A 32 -1.79 0.03 20.34
N VAL A 33 -0.94 0.50 21.25
CA VAL A 33 -0.47 1.88 21.31
C VAL A 33 1.05 1.85 21.11
N PRO A 34 1.54 2.19 19.90
CA PRO A 34 2.97 2.23 19.61
C PRO A 34 3.71 3.24 20.49
N LYS A 35 5.01 3.01 20.67
CA LYS A 35 5.90 3.92 21.41
C LYS A 35 5.87 5.34 20.84
N LYS A 36 5.94 5.42 19.51
CA LYS A 36 6.05 6.68 18.76
C LYS A 36 5.56 6.48 17.31
N LEU A 37 4.96 7.53 16.75
CA LEU A 37 4.79 7.70 15.31
C LEU A 37 5.96 8.55 14.78
N GLU A 38 6.69 8.03 13.81
CA GLU A 38 7.67 8.76 13.02
C GLU A 38 7.03 9.16 11.67
N PRO A 39 6.85 10.47 11.41
CA PRO A 39 6.11 10.92 10.24
C PRO A 39 6.96 10.87 8.96
N PHE A 40 6.44 10.25 7.90
CA PHE A 40 7.02 10.29 6.54
C PHE A 40 5.98 10.70 5.49
N SER A 41 6.37 11.51 4.52
CA SER A 41 5.46 12.08 3.51
C SER A 41 5.57 11.44 2.12
N ASP A 42 6.28 10.32 2.00
CA ASP A 42 6.50 9.62 0.73
C ASP A 42 5.52 8.44 0.49
N GLY A 43 4.53 8.28 1.37
CA GLY A 43 3.47 7.26 1.22
C GLY A 43 3.99 5.83 1.24
N GLY A 44 4.95 5.52 2.12
CA GLY A 44 5.57 4.18 2.17
C GLY A 44 6.64 3.96 1.10
N GLY A 45 7.15 5.06 0.53
CA GLY A 45 8.19 5.06 -0.50
C GLY A 45 9.60 4.80 0.04
N PRO A 46 10.65 5.17 -0.73
CA PRO A 46 12.04 4.85 -0.41
C PRO A 46 12.55 5.38 0.94
N ILE A 47 12.03 6.51 1.44
CA ILE A 47 12.43 7.07 2.73
C ILE A 47 11.87 6.20 3.85
N THR A 48 10.58 5.86 3.77
CA THR A 48 9.92 4.99 4.75
C THR A 48 10.55 3.59 4.76
N VAL A 49 10.81 3.00 3.59
CA VAL A 49 11.49 1.68 3.48
C VAL A 49 12.90 1.74 4.06
N LYS A 50 13.68 2.78 3.76
CA LYS A 50 15.02 2.94 4.34
C LYS A 50 14.99 3.01 5.87
N ALA A 51 14.03 3.75 6.44
CA ALA A 51 13.88 3.85 7.89
C ALA A 51 13.54 2.49 8.53
N LEU A 52 12.76 1.65 7.86
CA LEU A 52 12.46 0.28 8.31
C LEU A 52 13.72 -0.60 8.26
N LEU A 53 14.46 -0.55 7.14
CA LEU A 53 15.68 -1.35 6.95
C LEU A 53 16.84 -0.94 7.87
N SER A 54 16.91 0.33 8.26
CA SER A 54 17.91 0.84 9.20
C SER A 54 17.49 0.75 10.66
N ASP A 55 16.37 0.07 10.96
CA ASP A 55 15.79 -0.05 12.31
C ASP A 55 15.48 1.30 13.00
N GLN A 56 15.30 2.36 12.21
CA GLN A 56 14.82 3.65 12.73
C GLN A 56 13.34 3.53 13.14
N VAL A 57 12.58 2.72 12.41
CA VAL A 57 11.21 2.32 12.74
C VAL A 57 11.09 0.79 12.64
N GLN A 58 10.22 0.19 13.45
CA GLN A 58 10.04 -1.27 13.48
C GLN A 58 8.83 -1.73 12.65
N VAL A 59 7.93 -0.81 12.33
CA VAL A 59 6.73 -1.05 11.52
C VAL A 59 6.51 0.15 10.63
N ALA A 60 6.02 -0.04 9.41
CA ALA A 60 5.72 1.06 8.50
C ALA A 60 4.40 0.87 7.73
N ASP A 61 3.74 1.99 7.43
CA ASP A 61 2.59 2.08 6.52
C ASP A 61 3.10 2.08 5.07
N ILE A 62 3.03 0.92 4.41
CA ILE A 62 3.55 0.68 3.06
C ILE A 62 2.46 -0.02 2.23
N TYR A 63 2.23 0.46 1.00
CA TYR A 63 1.29 -0.17 0.06
C TYR A 63 1.77 -1.57 -0.36
N THR A 64 0.90 -2.56 -0.27
CA THR A 64 1.21 -3.98 -0.57
C THR A 64 1.59 -4.25 -2.03
N THR A 65 1.27 -3.32 -2.95
CA THR A 65 1.62 -3.41 -4.37
C THR A 65 3.02 -2.87 -4.68
N THR A 66 3.82 -2.48 -3.68
CA THR A 66 5.20 -2.07 -3.90
C THR A 66 6.12 -3.28 -4.11
N PRO A 67 7.09 -3.24 -5.04
CA PRO A 67 8.10 -4.29 -5.16
C PRO A 67 9.06 -4.33 -3.96
N ALA A 68 9.19 -3.22 -3.22
CA ALA A 68 10.14 -3.09 -2.12
C ALA A 68 9.95 -4.13 -1.00
N ILE A 69 8.74 -4.68 -0.85
CA ILE A 69 8.48 -5.74 0.14
C ILE A 69 9.26 -7.01 -0.22
N ALA A 70 9.10 -7.50 -1.45
CA ALA A 70 9.80 -8.69 -1.93
C ALA A 70 11.30 -8.43 -2.08
N ASP A 71 11.68 -7.27 -2.61
CA ASP A 71 13.08 -6.95 -2.89
C ASP A 71 13.94 -6.80 -1.62
N ASN A 72 13.32 -6.63 -0.44
CA ASN A 72 14.03 -6.46 0.84
C ASN A 72 13.55 -7.45 1.93
N ASP A 73 12.91 -8.57 1.54
CA ASP A 73 12.43 -9.62 2.45
C ASP A 73 11.56 -9.10 3.63
N LEU A 74 10.75 -8.07 3.37
CA LEU A 74 9.85 -7.50 4.37
C LEU A 74 8.62 -8.38 4.57
N VAL A 75 8.13 -8.43 5.81
CA VAL A 75 6.93 -9.20 6.16
C VAL A 75 5.72 -8.29 6.23
N VAL A 76 4.68 -8.63 5.46
CA VAL A 76 3.37 -7.99 5.54
C VAL A 76 2.64 -8.50 6.78
N LEU A 77 2.08 -7.60 7.58
CA LEU A 77 1.29 -7.97 8.75
C LEU A 77 -0.18 -8.10 8.39
N ASP A 78 -0.80 -9.20 8.79
CA ASP A 78 -2.23 -9.43 8.58
C ASP A 78 -3.10 -8.43 9.38
N ASP A 79 -4.22 -8.02 8.79
CA ASP A 79 -5.26 -7.19 9.41
C ASP A 79 -6.56 -7.99 9.68
N PRO A 80 -6.56 -8.95 10.62
CA PRO A 80 -7.70 -9.85 10.84
C PRO A 80 -8.98 -9.16 11.35
N LYS A 81 -8.87 -7.89 11.80
CA LYS A 81 -10.01 -7.09 12.28
C LYS A 81 -10.46 -6.03 11.28
N ASN A 82 -9.94 -6.04 10.05
CA ASN A 82 -10.32 -5.12 8.97
C ASN A 82 -10.24 -3.65 9.41
N ASN A 83 -9.17 -3.29 10.12
CA ASN A 83 -8.91 -1.92 10.53
C ASN A 83 -8.60 -1.03 9.31
N PHE A 84 -7.90 -1.58 8.32
CA PHE A 84 -7.62 -0.97 7.03
C PHE A 84 -8.66 -1.48 6.01
N ILE A 85 -9.40 -0.54 5.41
CA ILE A 85 -10.41 -0.87 4.41
C ILE A 85 -9.70 -1.42 3.17
N ALA A 86 -10.28 -2.45 2.54
CA ALA A 86 -9.78 -2.99 1.28
C ALA A 86 -9.64 -1.90 0.21
N GLN A 87 -8.45 -1.79 -0.38
CA GLN A 87 -8.12 -0.79 -1.39
C GLN A 87 -8.13 -1.42 -2.78
N GLN A 88 -9.30 -1.87 -3.23
CA GLN A 88 -9.46 -2.51 -4.54
C GLN A 88 -9.40 -1.47 -5.68
N VAL A 89 -8.70 -1.81 -6.76
CA VAL A 89 -8.66 -1.00 -7.98
C VAL A 89 -9.92 -1.29 -8.79
N LEU A 90 -10.85 -0.32 -8.83
CA LEU A 90 -12.12 -0.44 -9.54
C LEU A 90 -12.31 0.73 -10.52
N PRO A 91 -12.60 0.45 -11.81
CA PRO A 91 -12.91 1.50 -12.75
C PRO A 91 -14.23 2.20 -12.40
N LEU A 92 -14.19 3.52 -12.24
CA LEU A 92 -15.38 4.37 -12.11
C LEU A 92 -15.62 5.12 -13.42
N TYR A 93 -16.86 5.14 -13.88
CA TYR A 93 -17.22 5.74 -15.17
C TYR A 93 -18.53 6.52 -15.12
N ASN A 94 -18.66 7.50 -16.01
CA ASN A 94 -19.91 8.21 -16.23
C ASN A 94 -20.82 7.39 -17.16
N LYS A 95 -21.98 6.98 -16.66
CA LYS A 95 -22.96 6.17 -17.42
C LYS A 95 -23.39 6.82 -18.74
N ALA A 96 -23.50 8.14 -18.80
CA ALA A 96 -23.89 8.86 -20.02
C ALA A 96 -22.83 8.81 -21.14
N LYS A 97 -21.58 8.47 -20.80
CA LYS A 97 -20.46 8.35 -21.75
C LYS A 97 -20.03 6.89 -21.99
N MET A 98 -20.72 5.94 -21.38
CA MET A 98 -20.34 4.53 -21.47
C MET A 98 -20.87 3.92 -22.76
N SER A 99 -19.97 3.42 -23.60
CA SER A 99 -20.29 2.57 -24.75
C SER A 99 -20.06 1.10 -24.41
N ASP A 100 -20.70 0.19 -25.13
CA ASP A 100 -20.52 -1.25 -24.92
C ASP A 100 -19.06 -1.67 -25.10
N LYS A 101 -18.36 -1.09 -26.09
CA LYS A 101 -16.93 -1.34 -26.32
C LYS A 101 -16.06 -0.89 -25.14
N ALA A 102 -16.33 0.29 -24.57
CA ALA A 102 -15.58 0.77 -23.41
C ALA A 102 -15.84 -0.12 -22.17
N LYS A 103 -17.10 -0.55 -21.98
CA LYS A 103 -17.48 -1.45 -20.89
C LYS A 103 -16.79 -2.80 -21.00
N GLU A 104 -16.76 -3.38 -22.20
CA GLU A 104 -16.08 -4.65 -22.49
C GLU A 104 -14.57 -4.55 -22.21
N ALA A 105 -13.92 -3.48 -22.67
CA ALA A 105 -12.51 -3.24 -22.40
C ALA A 105 -12.20 -3.13 -20.89
N LEU A 106 -12.98 -2.34 -20.14
CA LEU A 106 -12.80 -2.20 -18.70
C LEU A 106 -13.02 -3.52 -17.95
N ASN A 107 -14.04 -4.29 -18.35
CA ASN A 107 -14.32 -5.60 -17.75
C ASN A 107 -13.20 -6.61 -18.04
N SER A 108 -12.64 -6.58 -19.25
CA SER A 108 -11.50 -7.44 -19.61
C SER A 108 -10.29 -7.16 -18.72
N VAL A 109 -9.92 -5.89 -18.56
CA VAL A 109 -8.79 -5.50 -17.68
C VAL A 109 -9.08 -5.84 -16.22
N SER A 110 -10.28 -5.55 -15.73
CA SER A 110 -10.65 -5.81 -14.33
C SER A 110 -10.65 -7.30 -14.00
N LYS A 111 -10.87 -8.17 -15.00
CA LYS A 111 -10.85 -9.62 -14.82
C LYS A 111 -9.44 -10.19 -14.74
N THR A 112 -8.47 -9.58 -15.43
CA THR A 112 -7.09 -10.08 -15.50
C THR A 112 -6.17 -9.41 -14.50
N LEU A 113 -6.40 -8.15 -14.12
CA LEU A 113 -5.49 -7.38 -13.28
C LEU A 113 -5.44 -7.94 -11.84
N THR A 114 -4.42 -8.73 -11.54
CA THR A 114 -4.15 -9.28 -10.21
C THR A 114 -3.26 -8.36 -9.38
N THR A 115 -3.12 -8.67 -8.09
CA THR A 115 -2.13 -7.99 -7.22
C THR A 115 -0.69 -8.19 -7.71
N GLU A 116 -0.37 -9.37 -8.24
CA GLU A 116 0.97 -9.65 -8.78
C GLU A 116 1.26 -8.80 -10.02
N ASP A 117 0.27 -8.62 -10.89
CA ASP A 117 0.39 -7.73 -12.05
C ASP A 117 0.64 -6.29 -11.62
N LEU A 118 -0.07 -5.81 -10.58
CA LEU A 118 0.15 -4.47 -10.02
C LEU A 118 1.57 -4.30 -9.46
N ILE A 119 2.12 -5.32 -8.78
CA ILE A 119 3.51 -5.31 -8.29
C ILE A 119 4.49 -5.23 -9.46
N ASN A 120 4.27 -6.01 -10.53
CA ASN A 120 5.14 -6.02 -11.70
C ASN A 120 5.08 -4.70 -12.47
N LEU A 121 3.89 -4.13 -12.65
CA LEU A 121 3.72 -2.79 -13.24
C LEU A 121 4.43 -1.71 -12.41
N ASN A 122 4.27 -1.73 -11.09
CA ASN A 122 4.97 -0.80 -10.20
C ASN A 122 6.49 -1.01 -10.23
N ARG A 123 6.97 -2.25 -10.36
CA ARG A 123 8.40 -2.55 -10.54
C ARG A 123 8.95 -1.97 -11.84
N ALA A 124 8.23 -2.11 -12.95
CA ALA A 124 8.65 -1.55 -14.23
C ALA A 124 8.76 -0.02 -14.18
N VAL A 125 7.79 0.65 -13.56
CA VAL A 125 7.70 2.11 -13.54
C VAL A 125 8.57 2.76 -12.45
N SER A 126 8.53 2.24 -11.23
CA SER A 126 9.16 2.87 -10.05
C SER A 126 10.43 2.15 -9.59
N GLY A 127 10.68 0.94 -10.08
CA GLY A 127 11.93 0.23 -9.87
C GLY A 127 13.06 0.74 -10.78
N ASN A 128 14.12 -0.06 -10.90
CA ASN A 128 15.33 0.34 -11.62
C ASN A 128 15.13 0.57 -13.12
N GLN A 129 14.13 -0.08 -13.72
CA GLN A 129 13.81 0.06 -15.16
C GLN A 129 13.29 1.45 -15.50
N LYS A 130 12.60 2.12 -14.57
CA LYS A 130 12.01 3.46 -14.75
C LYS A 130 11.26 3.62 -16.07
N GLN A 131 10.54 2.57 -16.47
CA GLN A 131 9.82 2.51 -17.73
C GLN A 131 8.68 3.54 -17.72
N ASN A 132 8.38 4.10 -18.88
CA ASN A 132 7.21 4.97 -19.02
C ASN A 132 5.94 4.17 -18.68
N PRO A 133 5.00 4.71 -17.86
CA PRO A 133 3.78 3.99 -17.49
C PRO A 133 2.95 3.51 -18.69
N LYS A 134 2.94 4.26 -19.80
CA LYS A 134 2.24 3.84 -21.03
C LYS A 134 2.86 2.58 -21.62
N ASP A 135 4.18 2.51 -21.64
CA ASP A 135 4.89 1.38 -22.23
C ASP A 135 4.80 0.16 -21.31
N ALA A 136 4.82 0.37 -19.98
CA ALA A 136 4.60 -0.70 -19.01
C ALA A 136 3.19 -1.30 -19.16
N ALA A 137 2.16 -0.45 -19.30
CA ALA A 137 0.79 -0.90 -19.50
C ALA A 137 0.58 -1.62 -20.85
N ALA A 138 1.34 -1.26 -21.89
CA ALA A 138 1.26 -1.91 -23.21
C ALA A 138 1.95 -3.29 -23.25
N ALA A 139 2.77 -3.62 -22.25
CA ALA A 139 3.50 -4.87 -22.16
C ALA A 139 2.77 -5.96 -21.34
N CYS A 140 1.63 -5.61 -20.72
CA CYS A 140 0.77 -6.50 -19.95
C CYS A 140 -0.34 -7.14 -20.80
#